data_AF-R4LK73-F1
#
_entry.id   AF-R4LK73-F1
#
_cell.length_a   1.000
_cell.length_b   1.000
_cell.length_c   1.000
_cell.angle_alpha   90.00
_cell.angle_beta   90.00
_cell.angle_gamma   90.00
#
_symmetry.space_group_name_H-M   'P 1'
#
loop_
_entity.id
_entity.type
_entity.pdbx_description
1 polymer ?
#
loop_
_entity_poly.entity_id
_entity_poly.type
_entity_poly.pdbx_seq_one_letter_code
_entity_poly.pdbx_strand_id
1 'polypeptide(L)'
;MTASTLLSLSSLVVSVLALVVSGGVAVRQLVRMRHSNMLPVALDLFREFRTEQFRADMRYLVERLWTDWPPGGTGVLDLPDEPRARVVRVASYFNNVGVLVANGVVDERMVRGFMGQSVLRAWDRVAPFLRVERTRRSDPAYNAYFEHLAARSIAVPPVPGLEQVPEGWSYDVTPYVRPSQQP
;
A
#
# COMPACT_ATOMS: atom_id res chain seq x y z
N MET A 1 -63.46 -13.86 10.29
CA MET A 1 -62.35 -13.93 9.31
C MET A 1 -62.43 -15.27 8.61
N THR A 2 -62.47 -15.31 7.28
CA THR A 2 -62.53 -16.58 6.54
C THR A 2 -61.14 -17.24 6.51
N ALA A 3 -61.09 -18.58 6.49
CA ALA A 3 -59.84 -19.35 6.49
C ALA A 3 -58.88 -18.92 5.35
N SER A 4 -59.43 -18.48 4.23
CA SER A 4 -58.71 -17.89 3.10
C SER A 4 -57.89 -16.65 3.46
N THR A 5 -58.42 -15.74 4.28
CA THR A 5 -57.72 -14.51 4.67
C THR A 5 -56.51 -14.79 5.57
N LEU A 6 -56.64 -15.79 6.47
CA LEU A 6 -55.52 -16.21 7.32
C LEU A 6 -54.40 -16.84 6.49
N LEU A 7 -54.75 -17.71 5.54
CA LEU A 7 -53.78 -18.34 4.61
C LEU A 7 -53.04 -17.29 3.76
N SER A 8 -53.76 -16.31 3.20
CA SER A 8 -53.14 -15.25 2.41
C SER A 8 -52.19 -14.39 3.25
N LEU A 9 -52.56 -14.05 4.49
CA LEU A 9 -51.71 -13.27 5.38
C LEU A 9 -50.42 -14.04 5.75
N SER A 10 -50.54 -15.34 6.02
CA SER A 10 -49.38 -16.21 6.26
C SER A 10 -48.44 -16.27 5.05
N SER A 11 -48.98 -16.45 3.84
CA SER A 11 -48.17 -16.49 2.62
C SER A 11 -47.44 -15.18 2.35
N LEU A 12 -48.06 -14.04 2.68
CA LEU A 12 -47.45 -12.72 2.53
C LEU A 12 -46.27 -12.55 3.49
N VAL A 13 -46.45 -12.89 4.77
CA VAL A 13 -45.39 -12.81 5.78
C VAL A 13 -44.21 -13.70 5.40
N VAL A 14 -44.47 -14.94 4.96
CA VAL A 14 -43.43 -15.86 4.50
C VAL A 14 -42.68 -15.29 3.29
N SER A 15 -43.39 -14.70 2.33
CA SER A 15 -42.77 -14.10 1.13
C SER A 15 -41.89 -12.90 1.47
N VAL A 16 -42.34 -12.03 2.38
CA VAL A 16 -41.56 -10.88 2.85
C VAL A 16 -40.31 -11.33 3.61
N LEU A 17 -40.44 -12.31 4.51
CA LEU A 17 -39.29 -12.88 5.23
C LEU A 17 -38.29 -13.54 4.27
N ALA A 18 -38.78 -14.31 3.29
CA ALA A 18 -37.94 -14.92 2.27
C ALA A 18 -37.17 -13.86 1.47
N LEU A 19 -37.80 -12.73 1.14
CA LEU A 19 -37.16 -11.62 0.43
C LEU A 19 -36.08 -10.94 1.28
N VAL A 20 -36.37 -10.67 2.56
CA VAL A 20 -35.40 -10.05 3.49
C VAL A 20 -34.19 -10.96 3.70
N VAL A 21 -34.41 -12.26 3.92
CA VAL A 21 -33.33 -13.23 4.09
C VAL A 21 -32.51 -13.36 2.81
N SER A 22 -33.16 -13.45 1.65
CA SER A 22 -32.47 -13.55 0.35
C SER A 22 -31.66 -12.29 0.04
N GLY A 23 -32.21 -11.10 0.28
CA GLY A 23 -31.50 -9.84 0.14
C GLY A 23 -30.29 -9.75 1.07
N GLY A 24 -30.46 -10.13 2.34
CA GLY A 24 -29.36 -10.16 3.31
C GLY A 24 -28.24 -11.14 2.93
N VAL A 25 -28.59 -12.32 2.41
CA VAL A 25 -27.63 -13.31 1.91
C VAL A 25 -26.91 -12.79 0.66
N ALA A 26 -27.62 -12.18 -0.29
CA ALA A 26 -27.02 -11.60 -1.50
C ALA A 26 -26.02 -10.49 -1.17
N VAL A 27 -26.36 -9.59 -0.24
CA VAL A 27 -25.43 -8.55 0.24
C VAL A 27 -24.20 -9.18 0.89
N ARG A 28 -24.37 -10.19 1.74
CA ARG A 28 -23.26 -10.91 2.35
C ARG A 28 -22.40 -11.63 1.32
N GLN A 29 -23.01 -12.21 0.28
CA GLN A 29 -22.30 -12.86 -0.82
C GLN A 29 -21.50 -11.85 -1.63
N LEU A 30 -22.04 -10.67 -1.94
CA LEU A 30 -21.32 -9.59 -2.62
C LEU A 30 -20.11 -9.10 -1.82
N VAL A 31 -20.26 -8.95 -0.50
CA VAL A 31 -19.16 -8.57 0.40
C VAL A 31 -18.08 -9.67 0.44
N ARG A 32 -18.46 -10.96 0.51
CA ARG A 32 -17.53 -12.10 0.49
C ARG A 32 -16.82 -12.27 -0.85
N MET A 33 -17.53 -12.07 -1.96
CA MET A 33 -16.92 -12.11 -3.31
C MET A 33 -15.88 -11.01 -3.50
N ARG A 34 -16.11 -9.81 -2.94
CA ARG A 34 -15.10 -8.75 -2.92
C ARG A 34 -13.82 -9.17 -2.20
N HIS A 35 -13.92 -9.88 -1.07
CA HIS A 35 -12.75 -10.41 -0.36
C HIS A 35 -12.04 -11.56 -1.11
N SER A 36 -12.78 -12.39 -1.87
CA SER A 36 -12.20 -13.56 -2.55
C SER A 36 -11.24 -13.22 -3.69
N ASN A 37 -11.29 -12.00 -4.24
CA ASN A 37 -10.41 -11.57 -5.34
C ASN A 37 -9.14 -10.82 -4.87
N MET A 38 -9.01 -10.52 -3.56
CA MET A 38 -7.91 -9.70 -3.04
C MET A 38 -6.64 -10.50 -2.73
N LEU A 39 -6.79 -11.76 -2.33
CA LEU A 39 -5.66 -12.61 -1.95
C LEU A 39 -4.69 -12.87 -3.13
N PRO A 40 -5.16 -13.18 -4.36
CA PRO A 40 -4.26 -13.34 -5.51
C PRO A 40 -3.46 -12.07 -5.80
N VAL A 41 -4.10 -10.90 -5.76
CA VAL A 41 -3.45 -9.60 -5.99
C VAL A 41 -2.33 -9.36 -4.97
N ALA A 42 -2.62 -9.59 -3.69
CA ALA A 42 -1.61 -9.46 -2.63
C ALA A 42 -0.43 -10.42 -2.82
N LEU A 43 -0.71 -11.68 -3.18
CA LEU A 43 0.33 -12.67 -3.42
C LEU A 43 1.21 -12.30 -4.61
N ASP A 44 0.65 -11.73 -5.67
CA ASP A 44 1.41 -11.29 -6.84
C ASP A 44 2.33 -10.11 -6.51
N LEU A 45 1.87 -9.14 -5.70
CA LEU A 45 2.75 -8.10 -5.16
C LEU A 45 3.91 -8.71 -4.36
N PHE A 46 3.62 -9.65 -3.47
CA PHE A 46 4.65 -10.29 -2.65
C PHE A 46 5.63 -11.13 -3.46
N ARG A 47 5.16 -11.77 -4.53
CA ARG A 47 6.02 -12.51 -5.46
C ARG A 47 6.99 -11.57 -6.16
N GLU A 48 6.50 -10.47 -6.72
CA GLU A 48 7.32 -9.47 -7.41
C GLU A 48 8.38 -8.86 -6.47
N PHE A 49 7.96 -8.46 -5.27
CA PHE A 49 8.85 -7.94 -4.23
C PHE A 49 9.97 -8.90 -3.83
N ARG A 50 9.71 -10.21 -3.96
CA ARG A 50 10.64 -11.28 -3.62
C ARG A 50 11.49 -11.75 -4.80
N THR A 51 11.38 -11.14 -5.98
CA THR A 51 12.27 -11.45 -7.10
C THR A 51 13.70 -11.02 -6.78
N GLU A 52 14.68 -11.71 -7.36
CA GLU A 52 16.09 -11.34 -7.21
C GLU A 52 16.38 -9.97 -7.80
N GLN A 53 15.76 -9.66 -8.95
CA GLN A 53 15.88 -8.36 -9.60
C GLN A 53 15.41 -7.23 -8.68
N PHE A 54 14.22 -7.37 -8.07
CA PHE A 54 13.70 -6.32 -7.18
C PHE A 54 14.60 -6.14 -5.96
N ARG A 55 15.13 -7.23 -5.39
CA ARG A 55 16.10 -7.14 -4.27
C ARG A 55 17.39 -6.46 -4.69
N ALA A 56 17.90 -6.72 -5.88
CA ALA A 56 19.11 -6.09 -6.41
C ALA A 56 18.91 -4.59 -6.64
N ASP A 57 17.74 -4.20 -7.17
CA ASP A 57 17.39 -2.81 -7.38
C ASP A 57 17.24 -2.07 -6.04
N MET A 58 16.51 -2.65 -5.08
CA MET A 58 16.40 -2.12 -3.73
C MET A 58 17.75 -1.91 -3.06
N ARG A 59 18.65 -2.90 -3.18
CA ARG A 59 20.00 -2.82 -2.62
C ARG A 59 20.80 -1.67 -3.24
N TYR A 60 20.75 -1.55 -4.57
CA TYR A 60 21.37 -0.44 -5.29
C TYR A 60 20.84 0.92 -4.79
N LEU A 61 19.53 1.07 -4.66
CA LEU A 61 18.94 2.33 -4.19
C LEU A 61 19.39 2.70 -2.77
N VAL A 62 19.40 1.74 -1.86
CA VAL A 62 19.71 1.96 -0.44
C VAL A 62 21.20 2.23 -0.21
N GLU A 63 22.06 1.49 -0.90
CA GLU A 63 23.51 1.47 -0.64
C GLU A 63 24.32 2.39 -1.57
N ARG A 64 23.86 2.59 -2.81
CA ARG A 64 24.70 3.18 -3.86
C ARG A 64 24.13 4.40 -4.55
N LEU A 65 22.81 4.54 -4.65
CA LEU A 65 22.21 5.60 -5.46
C LEU A 65 22.75 7.00 -5.13
N TRP A 66 22.81 7.37 -3.85
CA TRP A 66 23.30 8.70 -3.46
C TRP A 66 24.81 8.85 -3.50
N THR A 67 25.55 7.74 -3.43
CA THR A 67 27.01 7.75 -3.59
C THR A 67 27.36 8.01 -5.05
N ASP A 68 26.69 7.32 -5.96
CA ASP A 68 26.90 7.47 -7.40
C ASP A 68 26.25 8.77 -7.92
N TRP A 69 25.11 9.16 -7.35
CA TRP A 69 24.27 10.29 -7.78
C TRP A 69 23.76 11.08 -6.56
N PRO A 70 24.54 12.01 -6.02
CA PRO A 70 24.10 12.81 -4.87
C PRO A 70 22.82 13.60 -5.17
N PRO A 71 21.88 13.68 -4.21
CA PRO A 71 20.68 14.49 -4.38
C PRO A 71 21.08 15.98 -4.41
N GLY A 72 20.72 16.69 -5.49
CA GLY A 72 21.18 18.07 -5.68
C GLY A 72 20.54 18.81 -6.85
N GLY A 73 19.28 18.48 -7.19
CA GLY A 73 18.59 19.02 -8.37
C GLY A 73 18.56 18.07 -9.57
N THR A 74 19.20 16.92 -9.45
CA THR A 74 19.11 15.78 -10.39
C THR A 74 17.72 15.14 -10.31
N GLY A 75 17.02 15.08 -11.44
CA GLY A 75 15.76 14.36 -11.61
C GLY A 75 15.98 12.91 -12.01
N VAL A 76 14.90 12.12 -12.03
CA VAL A 76 14.98 10.71 -12.46
C VAL A 76 15.42 10.59 -13.92
N LEU A 77 15.00 11.52 -14.78
CA LEU A 77 15.35 11.49 -16.20
C LEU A 77 16.81 11.86 -16.49
N ASP A 78 17.48 12.52 -15.55
CA ASP A 78 18.89 12.91 -15.67
C ASP A 78 19.84 11.74 -15.40
N LEU A 79 19.34 10.66 -14.79
CA LEU A 79 20.12 9.45 -14.52
C LEU A 79 20.39 8.68 -15.83
N PRO A 80 21.56 8.03 -15.96
CA PRO A 80 21.81 7.10 -17.05
C PRO A 80 20.82 5.93 -17.04
N ASP A 81 20.70 5.24 -18.18
CA ASP A 81 19.67 4.23 -18.43
C ASP A 81 19.54 3.18 -17.31
N GLU A 82 20.65 2.61 -16.87
CA GLU A 82 20.65 1.54 -15.87
C GLU A 82 20.20 2.03 -14.47
N PRO A 83 20.83 3.05 -13.83
CA PRO A 83 20.32 3.64 -12.59
C PRO A 83 18.87 4.14 -12.69
N ARG A 84 18.53 4.77 -13.82
CA ARG A 84 17.17 5.26 -14.09
C ARG A 84 16.16 4.12 -14.09
N ALA A 85 16.45 3.03 -14.79
CA ALA A 85 15.56 1.86 -14.85
C ALA A 85 15.32 1.27 -13.46
N ARG A 86 16.36 1.17 -12.62
CA ARG A 86 16.24 0.67 -11.23
C ARG A 86 15.37 1.58 -10.37
N VAL A 87 15.59 2.90 -10.43
CA VAL A 87 14.76 3.89 -9.73
C VAL A 87 13.31 3.80 -10.18
N VAL A 88 13.06 3.79 -11.49
CA VAL A 88 11.72 3.73 -12.07
C VAL A 88 11.00 2.44 -11.68
N ARG A 89 11.69 1.29 -11.72
CA ARG A 89 11.09 0.00 -11.37
C ARG A 89 10.59 -0.02 -9.93
N VAL A 90 11.44 0.38 -8.98
CA VAL A 90 11.09 0.40 -7.55
C VAL A 90 10.03 1.46 -7.26
N ALA A 91 10.18 2.68 -7.81
CA ALA A 91 9.21 3.75 -7.60
C ALA A 91 7.83 3.36 -8.15
N SER A 92 7.77 2.82 -9.37
CA SER A 92 6.52 2.40 -10.00
C SER A 92 5.89 1.24 -9.25
N TYR A 93 6.69 0.26 -8.80
CA TYR A 93 6.19 -0.84 -8.00
C TYR A 93 5.50 -0.33 -6.72
N PHE A 94 6.18 0.48 -5.90
CA PHE A 94 5.58 0.98 -4.67
C PHE A 94 4.46 1.99 -4.91
N ASN A 95 4.50 2.75 -6.02
CA ASN A 95 3.38 3.59 -6.42
C ASN A 95 2.14 2.74 -6.72
N ASN A 96 2.28 1.63 -7.44
CA ASN A 96 1.18 0.70 -7.73
C ASN A 96 0.65 0.04 -6.45
N VAL A 97 1.53 -0.38 -5.53
CA VAL A 97 1.09 -0.85 -4.20
C VAL A 97 0.30 0.24 -3.47
N GLY A 98 0.78 1.48 -3.52
CA GLY A 98 0.12 2.63 -2.92
C GLY A 98 -1.28 2.89 -3.48
N VAL A 99 -1.48 2.73 -4.81
CA VAL A 99 -2.80 2.80 -5.45
C VAL A 99 -3.73 1.75 -4.87
N LEU A 100 -3.26 0.50 -4.79
CA LEU A 100 -4.08 -0.62 -4.31
C LEU A 100 -4.46 -0.46 -2.83
N VAL A 101 -3.54 0.02 -2.00
CA VAL A 101 -3.80 0.33 -0.58
C VAL A 101 -4.77 1.50 -0.44
N ALA A 102 -4.55 2.61 -1.16
CA ALA A 102 -5.39 3.81 -1.07
C ALA A 102 -6.85 3.53 -1.50
N ASN A 103 -7.07 2.55 -2.37
CA ASN A 103 -8.40 2.15 -2.83
C ASN A 103 -8.98 0.95 -2.05
N GLY A 104 -8.32 0.47 -0.99
CA GLY A 104 -8.79 -0.65 -0.18
C GLY A 104 -8.83 -1.99 -0.91
N VAL A 105 -8.07 -2.14 -2.00
CA VAL A 105 -7.93 -3.40 -2.74
C VAL A 105 -7.03 -4.38 -1.99
N VAL A 106 -6.00 -3.85 -1.32
CA VAL A 106 -5.09 -4.62 -0.48
C VAL A 106 -5.12 -4.05 0.93
N ASP A 107 -5.18 -4.93 1.93
CA ASP A 107 -5.15 -4.53 3.34
C ASP A 107 -3.84 -3.83 3.68
N GLU A 108 -3.97 -2.62 4.21
CA GLU A 108 -2.83 -1.77 4.54
C GLU A 108 -1.96 -2.38 5.64
N ARG A 109 -2.55 -3.03 6.65
CA ARG A 109 -1.79 -3.59 7.78
C ARG A 109 -0.87 -4.70 7.28
N MET A 110 -1.37 -5.54 6.38
CA MET A 110 -0.61 -6.60 5.74
C MET A 110 0.58 -6.05 4.93
N VAL A 111 0.34 -5.03 4.09
CA VAL A 111 1.42 -4.38 3.30
C VAL A 111 2.47 -3.75 4.21
N ARG A 112 2.03 -3.04 5.25
CA ARG A 112 2.94 -2.38 6.19
C ARG A 112 3.78 -3.39 6.97
N GLY A 113 3.18 -4.49 7.44
CA GLY A 113 3.90 -5.57 8.12
C GLY A 113 4.91 -6.27 7.22
N PHE A 114 4.58 -6.47 5.94
CA PHE A 114 5.43 -7.23 5.02
C PHE A 114 6.56 -6.39 4.38
N MET A 115 6.27 -5.16 3.94
CA MET A 115 7.21 -4.34 3.17
C MET A 115 7.38 -2.92 3.68
N GLY A 116 6.77 -2.52 4.80
CA GLY A 116 6.76 -1.14 5.28
C GLY A 116 8.16 -0.53 5.45
N GLN A 117 9.11 -1.26 6.04
CA GLN A 117 10.50 -0.79 6.17
C GLN A 117 11.20 -0.60 4.81
N SER A 118 10.91 -1.47 3.84
CA SER A 118 11.47 -1.34 2.49
C SER A 118 10.85 -0.16 1.73
N VAL A 119 9.56 0.10 1.90
CA VAL A 119 8.89 1.30 1.37
C VAL A 119 9.61 2.56 1.87
N LEU A 120 9.86 2.65 3.19
CA LEU A 120 10.52 3.81 3.79
C LEU A 120 11.94 4.00 3.25
N ARG A 121 12.76 2.96 3.31
CA ARG A 121 14.16 3.02 2.84
C ARG A 121 14.26 3.39 1.36
N ALA A 122 13.36 2.87 0.53
CA ALA A 122 13.33 3.23 -0.88
C ALA A 122 12.86 4.68 -1.09
N TRP A 123 11.81 5.10 -0.38
CA TRP A 123 11.28 6.46 -0.46
C TRP A 123 12.35 7.48 -0.09
N ASP A 124 13.06 7.29 1.02
CA ASP A 124 14.09 8.22 1.47
C ASP A 124 15.13 8.48 0.38
N ARG A 125 15.54 7.43 -0.33
CA ARG A 125 16.54 7.52 -1.40
C ARG A 125 16.00 8.11 -2.69
N VAL A 126 14.77 7.77 -3.07
CA VAL A 126 14.23 8.12 -4.39
C VAL A 126 13.47 9.45 -4.39
N ALA A 127 12.92 9.87 -3.25
CA ALA A 127 12.07 11.06 -3.14
C ALA A 127 12.74 12.36 -3.64
N PRO A 128 14.04 12.64 -3.42
CA PRO A 128 14.67 13.84 -3.98
C PRO A 128 14.58 13.92 -5.51
N PHE A 129 14.82 12.80 -6.20
CA PHE A 129 14.77 12.72 -7.66
C PHE A 129 13.34 12.88 -8.19
N LEU A 130 12.36 12.27 -7.51
CA LEU A 130 10.95 12.40 -7.87
C LEU A 130 10.43 13.82 -7.69
N ARG A 131 10.87 14.53 -6.63
CA ARG A 131 10.47 15.93 -6.40
C ARG A 131 10.95 16.85 -7.52
N VAL A 132 12.18 16.69 -7.98
CA VAL A 132 12.70 17.44 -9.14
C VAL A 132 11.81 17.19 -10.37
N GLU A 133 11.48 15.92 -10.61
CA GLU A 133 10.67 15.53 -11.76
C GLU A 133 9.24 16.10 -11.70
N ARG A 134 8.61 16.10 -10.52
CA ARG A 134 7.30 16.73 -10.30
C ARG A 134 7.32 18.21 -10.68
N THR A 135 8.34 18.93 -10.22
CA THR A 135 8.49 20.36 -10.53
C THR A 135 8.67 20.58 -12.03
N ARG A 136 9.51 19.79 -12.71
CA ARG A 136 9.74 19.91 -14.15
C ARG A 136 8.50 19.59 -14.99
N ARG A 137 7.72 18.60 -14.56
CA ARG A 137 6.49 18.18 -15.25
C ARG A 137 5.28 19.06 -14.95
N SER A 138 5.36 19.91 -13.92
CA SER A 138 4.18 20.57 -13.34
C SER A 138 3.08 19.57 -12.94
N ASP A 139 3.49 18.39 -12.49
CA ASP A 139 2.59 17.30 -12.10
C ASP A 139 2.85 16.89 -10.64
N PRO A 140 2.06 17.39 -9.68
CA PRO A 140 2.21 17.02 -8.28
C PRO A 140 1.81 15.56 -8.00
N ALA A 141 1.03 14.92 -8.88
CA ALA A 141 0.55 13.56 -8.70
C ALA A 141 1.58 12.50 -9.10
N TYR A 142 2.68 12.88 -9.76
CA TYR A 142 3.70 11.93 -10.19
C TYR A 142 4.28 11.16 -9.00
N ASN A 143 4.05 9.84 -8.95
CA ASN A 143 4.42 8.96 -7.83
C ASN A 143 3.81 9.37 -6.46
N ALA A 144 2.68 10.08 -6.44
CA ALA A 144 2.04 10.50 -5.18
C ALA A 144 1.53 9.33 -4.34
N TYR A 145 1.17 8.19 -4.95
CA TYR A 145 0.76 7.01 -4.20
C TYR A 145 1.92 6.31 -3.50
N PHE A 146 3.15 6.40 -4.03
CA PHE A 146 4.34 5.94 -3.31
C PHE A 146 4.59 6.80 -2.07
N GLU A 147 4.50 8.13 -2.20
CA GLU A 147 4.61 9.05 -1.06
C GLU A 147 3.54 8.77 0.01
N HIS A 148 2.29 8.60 -0.42
CA HIS A 148 1.19 8.23 0.47
C HIS A 148 1.50 6.90 1.20
N LEU A 149 1.95 5.87 0.48
CA LEU A 149 2.30 4.58 1.07
C LEU A 149 3.45 4.69 2.08
N ALA A 150 4.46 5.51 1.78
CA ALA A 150 5.57 5.77 2.70
C ALA A 150 5.08 6.45 3.97
N ALA A 151 4.27 7.52 3.85
CA ALA A 151 3.69 8.22 4.99
C ALA A 151 2.85 7.29 5.89
N ARG A 152 2.04 6.41 5.28
CA ARG A 152 1.24 5.42 6.01
C ARG A 152 2.10 4.36 6.70
N SER A 153 3.26 4.01 6.15
CA SER A 153 4.16 3.01 6.71
C SER A 153 4.79 3.43 8.04
N ILE A 154 5.01 4.74 8.26
CA ILE A 154 5.59 5.30 9.51
C ILE A 154 4.66 5.12 10.73
N ALA A 155 3.34 4.97 10.52
CA ALA A 155 2.35 5.21 11.58
C ALA A 155 2.05 4.07 12.57
N VAL A 156 2.61 2.86 12.43
CA VAL A 156 2.29 1.72 13.32
C VAL A 156 3.45 0.71 13.38
N PRO A 157 3.79 0.15 14.56
CA PRO A 157 4.73 -0.96 14.65
C PRO A 157 4.31 -2.17 13.77
N PRO A 158 5.27 -2.96 13.26
CA PRO A 158 5.01 -4.04 12.29
C PRO A 158 4.26 -5.24 12.88
N VAL A 159 4.16 -5.37 14.20
CA VAL A 159 3.50 -6.49 14.89
C VAL A 159 2.59 -5.95 16.00
N PRO A 160 1.31 -6.33 16.05
CA PRO A 160 0.42 -6.01 17.18
C PRO A 160 1.01 -6.52 18.50
N GLY A 161 1.14 -5.64 19.50
CA GLY A 161 1.70 -5.99 20.82
C GLY A 161 3.21 -5.74 20.99
N LEU A 162 3.93 -5.30 19.95
CA LEU A 162 5.32 -4.82 20.07
C LEU A 162 5.42 -3.31 20.35
N GLU A 163 4.36 -2.69 20.89
CA GLU A 163 4.39 -1.29 21.35
C GLU A 163 5.37 -1.09 22.51
N GLN A 164 5.62 -2.16 23.27
CA GLN A 164 6.63 -2.22 24.31
C GLN A 164 7.82 -3.01 23.77
N VAL A 165 8.85 -2.28 23.33
CA VAL A 165 10.14 -2.91 23.04
C VAL A 165 10.71 -3.45 24.37
N PRO A 166 11.10 -4.74 24.46
CA PRO A 166 11.67 -5.29 25.68
C PRO A 166 12.87 -4.46 26.16
N GLU A 167 12.98 -4.26 27.47
CA GLU A 167 14.09 -3.52 28.08
C GLU A 167 15.44 -4.13 27.62
N GLY A 168 16.30 -3.33 26.97
CA GLY A 168 17.57 -3.79 26.39
C GLY A 168 17.54 -4.14 24.89
N TRP A 169 16.37 -4.15 24.25
CA TRP A 169 16.25 -4.10 22.80
C TRP A 169 16.03 -2.64 22.38
N SER A 170 16.87 -2.10 21.50
CA SER A 170 16.47 -0.93 20.70
C SER A 170 16.20 -1.43 19.29
N TYR A 171 14.94 -1.41 18.89
CA TYR A 171 14.71 -1.16 17.48
C TYR A 171 15.08 0.31 17.30
N ASP A 172 15.97 0.63 16.37
CA ASP A 172 16.08 1.98 15.85
C ASP A 172 14.79 2.28 15.05
N VAL A 173 13.69 2.43 15.78
CA VAL A 173 12.39 2.95 15.32
C VAL A 173 12.40 4.46 15.45
N THR A 174 13.58 5.12 15.43
CA THR A 174 13.62 6.56 15.23
C THR A 174 12.68 6.81 14.06
N PRO A 175 11.53 7.49 14.27
CA PRO A 175 10.69 7.85 13.16
C PRO A 175 11.65 8.57 12.24
N TYR A 176 11.65 8.27 10.94
CA TYR A 176 12.44 9.04 10.00
C TYR A 176 11.82 10.46 9.98
N VAL A 177 12.10 11.24 11.02
CA VAL A 177 11.72 12.62 11.20
C VAL A 177 12.65 13.33 10.25
N ARG A 178 12.09 13.78 9.13
CA ARG A 178 12.77 14.61 8.14
C ARG A 178 13.67 15.64 8.83
N PRO A 179 14.97 15.72 8.49
CA PRO A 179 15.81 16.86 8.88
C PRO A 179 15.38 18.21 8.28
N SER A 180 14.25 18.27 7.56
CA SER A 180 13.78 19.47 6.84
C SER A 180 12.56 20.14 7.49
N GLN A 181 12.26 19.85 8.77
CA GLN A 181 11.22 20.55 9.54
C GLN A 181 11.75 21.05 10.89
N GLN A 182 12.94 21.63 10.91
CA GLN A 182 13.30 22.60 11.95
C GLN A 182 13.14 24.01 11.36
N PRO A 183 12.51 24.95 12.11
CA PRO A 183 12.34 26.33 11.69
C PRO A 183 13.67 27.07 11.55
#